data_AF-A0A5V3WIE2-F1
#
_entry.id   AF-A0A5V3WIE2-F1
#
_cell.length_a   1.000
_cell.length_b   1.000
_cell.length_c   1.000
_cell.angle_alpha   90.00
_cell.angle_beta   90.00
_cell.angle_gamma   90.00
#
_symmetry.space_group_name_H-M   'P 1'
#
loop_
_entity.id
_entity.type
_entity.pdbx_description
1 polymer ?
#
loop_
_entity_poly.entity_id
_entity_poly.type
_entity_poly.pdbx_seq_one_letter_code
_entity_poly.pdbx_strand_id
1 'polypeptide(L)'
;MKTPAFTVTGVMACLMLLSQPVNAQTEARATFNLQAKLKEPTCNQALTSSGDADGGGNVDFGTFSLADGGSVEKTKHVVLTLTCDSASPPMAAGIGFKVIKGQINTSVTGRVNPEMAKVGVVANFGYDWAWGKNINEAVADKPYGGYDTLKPGEKVRLQYQVPISYYFLVQKEGKVTWDFPVDITLKDDFTKYAAGDYIAAVQVNISYE
;
A
#
# COMPACT_ATOMS: atom_id res chain seq x y z
N MET A 1 -16.22 58.52 -28.36
CA MET A 1 -15.52 59.43 -29.30
C MET A 1 -16.36 59.53 -30.57
N LYS A 2 -16.31 60.71 -31.19
CA LYS A 2 -17.21 61.27 -32.21
C LYS A 2 -17.31 60.44 -33.50
N THR A 3 -18.53 60.37 -34.03
CA THR A 3 -18.84 60.06 -35.44
C THR A 3 -18.27 61.12 -36.38
N PRO A 4 -18.08 60.78 -37.66
CA PRO A 4 -18.60 61.67 -38.69
C PRO A 4 -19.48 60.93 -39.70
N ALA A 5 -20.57 61.59 -40.05
CA ALA A 5 -21.38 61.30 -41.23
C ALA A 5 -20.79 62.06 -42.43
N PHE A 6 -20.78 61.42 -43.59
CA PHE A 6 -20.67 62.11 -44.89
C PHE A 6 -21.82 61.63 -45.78
N THR A 7 -22.66 62.59 -46.16
CA THR A 7 -23.66 62.53 -47.22
C THR A 7 -23.00 62.73 -48.58
N VAL A 8 -23.33 61.88 -49.56
CA VAL A 8 -23.20 62.18 -50.98
C VAL A 8 -24.51 61.81 -51.67
N THR A 9 -25.20 62.83 -52.17
CA THR A 9 -26.35 62.75 -53.07
C THR A 9 -25.84 62.79 -54.51
N GLY A 10 -26.28 61.88 -55.38
CA GLY A 10 -25.99 62.03 -56.82
C GLY A 10 -26.30 60.84 -57.71
N VAL A 11 -27.44 60.95 -58.40
CA VAL A 11 -27.72 60.49 -59.77
C VAL A 11 -27.96 58.98 -60.03
N MET A 12 -29.20 58.73 -60.45
CA MET A 12 -29.76 57.51 -61.00
C MET A 12 -29.28 57.30 -62.46
N ALA A 13 -28.76 56.12 -62.78
CA ALA A 13 -28.77 55.57 -64.13
C ALA A 13 -28.71 54.04 -64.09
N CYS A 14 -29.79 53.40 -64.55
CA CYS A 14 -29.86 51.97 -64.81
C CYS A 14 -28.83 51.56 -65.88
N LEU A 15 -27.96 50.62 -65.55
CA LEU A 15 -27.49 49.64 -66.52
C LEU A 15 -27.45 48.28 -65.84
N MET A 16 -28.37 47.40 -66.24
CA MET A 16 -28.46 46.03 -65.78
C MET A 16 -27.22 45.26 -66.23
N LEU A 17 -26.31 45.01 -65.30
CA LEU A 17 -25.35 43.93 -65.42
C LEU A 17 -25.78 42.85 -64.44
N LEU A 18 -26.16 41.71 -65.01
CA LEU A 18 -26.39 40.45 -64.33
C LEU A 18 -25.12 40.06 -63.56
N SER A 19 -24.99 40.48 -62.32
CA SER A 19 -24.10 39.84 -61.37
C SER A 19 -24.98 39.24 -60.29
N GLN A 20 -25.19 37.93 -60.38
CA GLN A 20 -25.67 37.15 -59.24
C GLN A 20 -24.88 37.59 -58.01
N PRO A 21 -25.51 37.82 -56.85
CA PRO A 21 -24.75 37.87 -55.62
C PRO A 21 -24.20 36.46 -55.43
N VAL A 22 -22.97 36.24 -55.90
CA VAL A 22 -22.18 35.14 -55.37
C VAL A 22 -22.00 35.53 -53.91
N ASN A 23 -22.82 34.95 -53.05
CA ASN A 23 -22.57 34.89 -51.62
C ASN A 23 -21.26 34.11 -51.49
N ALA A 24 -20.13 34.80 -51.67
CA ALA A 24 -18.80 34.28 -51.43
C ALA A 24 -18.64 34.23 -49.91
N GLN A 25 -19.30 33.26 -49.30
CA GLN A 25 -19.17 32.98 -47.88
C GLN A 25 -17.73 32.52 -47.67
N THR A 26 -16.88 33.45 -47.22
CA THR A 26 -15.48 33.19 -46.95
C THR A 26 -15.41 32.56 -45.56
N GLU A 27 -15.39 31.23 -45.50
CA GLU A 27 -15.24 30.53 -44.23
C GLU A 27 -13.76 30.45 -43.84
N ALA A 28 -13.42 31.03 -42.69
CA ALA A 28 -12.16 30.76 -42.00
C ALA A 28 -12.39 29.60 -41.01
N ARG A 29 -11.59 28.53 -41.12
CA ARG A 29 -11.68 27.35 -40.26
C ARG A 29 -10.39 27.17 -39.47
N ALA A 30 -10.51 26.84 -38.20
CA ALA A 30 -9.41 26.41 -37.35
C ALA A 30 -9.80 25.11 -36.64
N THR A 31 -8.90 24.13 -36.67
CA THR A 31 -9.06 22.85 -35.97
C THR A 31 -8.03 22.77 -34.86
N PHE A 32 -8.48 22.60 -33.63
CA PHE A 32 -7.61 22.40 -32.48
C PHE A 32 -7.55 20.91 -32.13
N ASN A 33 -6.37 20.32 -32.24
CA ASN A 33 -6.13 18.96 -31.79
C ASN A 33 -5.65 19.02 -30.34
N LEU A 34 -6.51 18.59 -29.41
CA LEU A 34 -6.22 18.58 -27.97
C LEU A 34 -5.98 17.15 -27.51
N GLN A 35 -4.89 16.91 -26.78
CA GLN A 35 -4.59 15.63 -26.16
C GLN A 35 -4.07 15.86 -24.74
N ALA A 36 -4.47 14.99 -23.81
CA ALA A 36 -3.90 14.89 -22.47
C ALA A 36 -3.53 13.43 -22.18
N LYS A 37 -2.50 13.24 -21.35
CA LYS A 37 -2.15 11.95 -20.75
C LYS A 37 -2.24 12.09 -19.25
N LEU A 38 -3.17 11.35 -18.65
CA LEU A 38 -3.30 11.26 -17.19
C LEU A 38 -2.40 10.13 -16.68
N LYS A 39 -1.80 10.32 -15.51
CA LYS A 39 -1.04 9.31 -14.77
C LYS A 39 -1.60 9.27 -13.35
N GLU A 40 -1.98 8.09 -12.89
CA GLU A 40 -2.41 7.90 -11.51
C GLU A 40 -1.24 8.18 -10.55
N PRO A 41 -1.45 8.93 -9.45
CA PRO A 41 -0.47 9.03 -8.39
C PRO A 41 -0.37 7.67 -7.69
N THR A 42 0.84 7.14 -7.57
CA THR A 42 1.10 5.87 -6.88
C THR A 42 1.41 6.11 -5.42
N CYS A 43 1.12 5.15 -4.54
CA CYS A 43 1.62 5.18 -3.16
C CYS A 43 3.16 5.20 -3.11
N ASN A 44 3.71 5.61 -1.97
CA ASN A 44 5.14 5.49 -1.70
C ASN A 44 5.57 4.02 -1.90
N GLN A 45 6.68 3.84 -2.62
CA GLN A 45 7.18 2.50 -2.97
C GLN A 45 7.82 1.77 -1.79
N ALA A 46 8.10 2.48 -0.69
CA ALA A 46 8.70 1.93 0.52
C ALA A 46 7.69 1.91 1.67
N LEU A 47 7.61 0.76 2.34
CA LEU A 47 6.93 0.64 3.63
C LEU A 47 7.84 1.17 4.72
N THR A 48 7.29 1.98 5.61
CA THR A 48 7.98 2.37 6.84
C THR A 48 7.56 1.45 7.99
N SER A 49 8.44 1.26 8.96
CA SER A 49 8.17 0.48 10.17
C SER A 49 8.35 1.32 11.42
N SER A 50 7.53 1.06 12.43
CA SER A 50 7.64 1.67 13.75
C SER A 50 7.23 0.69 14.87
N GLY A 51 7.20 1.18 16.11
CA GLY A 51 6.93 0.38 17.31
C GLY A 51 8.23 -0.18 17.91
N ASP A 52 8.27 -1.48 18.14
CA ASP A 52 9.46 -2.23 18.57
C ASP A 52 10.46 -2.49 17.44
N ALA A 53 10.08 -2.21 16.19
CA ALA A 53 11.00 -2.24 15.06
C ALA A 53 11.81 -0.94 14.99
N ASP A 54 13.09 -1.04 14.64
CA ASP A 54 13.86 0.14 14.21
C ASP A 54 13.34 0.67 12.86
N GLY A 55 13.80 1.85 12.46
CA GLY A 55 13.44 2.46 11.17
C GLY A 55 13.87 1.65 9.94
N GLY A 56 14.62 0.55 10.12
CA GLY A 56 14.99 -0.43 9.09
C GLY A 56 14.23 -1.76 9.18
N GLY A 57 13.28 -1.89 10.12
CA GLY A 57 12.45 -3.08 10.29
C GLY A 57 13.06 -4.17 11.19
N ASN A 58 14.16 -3.91 11.89
CA ASN A 58 14.76 -4.88 12.80
C ASN A 58 14.05 -4.88 14.15
N VAL A 59 13.73 -6.07 14.66
CA VAL A 59 13.10 -6.27 15.98
C VAL A 59 14.06 -7.03 16.87
N ASP A 60 14.46 -6.42 17.99
CA ASP A 60 15.31 -7.07 18.98
C ASP A 60 14.50 -7.61 20.17
N PHE A 61 14.53 -8.93 20.34
CA PHE A 61 13.93 -9.60 21.50
C PHE A 61 14.82 -9.56 22.75
N GLY A 62 16.06 -9.09 22.62
CA GLY A 62 17.06 -8.97 23.67
C GLY A 62 17.76 -10.29 23.96
N THR A 63 18.61 -10.28 24.99
CA THR A 63 19.36 -11.45 25.43
C THR A 63 18.62 -12.22 26.52
N PHE A 64 18.57 -13.54 26.40
CA PHE A 64 18.02 -14.44 27.43
C PHE A 64 19.17 -15.25 28.06
N SER A 65 19.23 -15.27 29.38
CA SER A 65 20.23 -16.05 30.13
C SER A 65 19.76 -17.51 30.25
N LEU A 66 20.57 -18.44 29.78
CA LEU A 66 20.30 -19.88 29.99
C LEU A 66 20.39 -20.28 31.47
N ALA A 67 21.13 -19.51 32.28
CA ALA A 67 21.28 -19.75 33.71
C ALA A 67 20.02 -19.41 34.50
N ASP A 68 19.21 -18.48 34.00
CA ASP A 68 17.97 -18.05 34.66
C ASP A 68 16.87 -19.11 34.47
N GLY A 69 17.02 -19.95 33.45
CA GLY A 69 16.15 -21.08 33.15
C GLY A 69 14.69 -20.70 32.84
N GLY A 70 13.93 -21.70 32.43
CA GLY A 70 12.48 -21.61 32.32
C GLY A 70 11.92 -21.08 31.00
N SER A 71 10.61 -20.87 31.02
CA SER A 71 9.87 -20.38 29.87
C SER A 71 9.71 -18.87 29.92
N VAL A 72 10.04 -18.20 28.81
CA VAL A 72 9.82 -16.77 28.64
C VAL A 72 8.82 -16.57 27.52
N GLU A 73 7.89 -15.64 27.73
CA GLU A 73 6.97 -15.14 26.72
C GLU A 73 7.20 -13.64 26.59
N LYS A 74 7.55 -13.20 25.38
CA LYS A 74 7.78 -11.80 25.05
C LYS A 74 7.13 -11.46 23.72
N THR A 75 6.28 -10.45 23.72
CA THR A 75 5.63 -9.94 22.50
C THR A 75 6.21 -8.59 22.12
N LYS A 76 6.45 -8.41 20.83
CA LYS A 76 6.93 -7.19 20.20
C LYS A 76 5.88 -6.69 19.22
N HIS A 77 5.61 -5.39 19.24
CA HIS A 77 4.61 -4.75 18.41
C HIS A 77 5.29 -3.98 17.27
N VAL A 78 4.98 -4.34 16.03
CA VAL A 78 5.51 -3.68 14.83
C VAL A 78 4.35 -3.09 14.04
N VAL A 79 4.50 -1.84 13.59
CA VAL A 79 3.52 -1.21 12.70
C VAL A 79 4.17 -1.01 11.34
N LEU A 80 3.58 -1.62 10.30
CA LEU A 80 3.96 -1.39 8.92
C LEU A 80 3.04 -0.33 8.33
N THR A 81 3.61 0.78 7.86
CA THR A 81 2.81 1.90 7.35
C THR A 81 2.96 2.01 5.84
N LEU A 82 1.82 1.95 5.14
CA LEU A 82 1.68 2.35 3.75
C LEU A 82 1.23 3.81 3.69
N THR A 83 2.00 4.66 3.00
CA THR A 83 1.63 6.07 2.77
C THR A 83 1.32 6.29 1.28
N CYS A 84 0.17 6.89 0.99
CA CYS A 84 -0.30 7.24 -0.34
C CYS A 84 -0.74 8.69 -0.40
N ASP A 85 0.13 9.56 -0.91
CA ASP A 85 -0.18 10.97 -1.20
C ASP A 85 -0.82 11.10 -2.59
N SER A 86 -1.92 10.37 -2.81
CA SER A 86 -2.67 10.34 -4.07
C SER A 86 -4.01 11.03 -3.91
N ALA A 87 -4.45 11.74 -4.96
CA ALA A 87 -5.82 12.24 -5.06
C ALA A 87 -6.85 11.10 -5.19
N SER A 88 -6.41 9.91 -5.59
CA SER A 88 -7.18 8.68 -5.61
C SER A 88 -6.49 7.63 -4.72
N PRO A 89 -6.80 7.59 -3.41
CA PRO A 89 -6.21 6.61 -2.51
C PRO A 89 -6.64 5.18 -2.90
N PRO A 90 -5.79 4.17 -2.63
CA PRO A 90 -6.13 2.79 -2.95
C PRO A 90 -7.35 2.34 -2.18
N MET A 91 -8.22 1.57 -2.83
CA MET A 91 -9.43 1.01 -2.24
C MET A 91 -9.16 -0.32 -1.54
N ALA A 92 -8.20 -1.09 -2.03
CA ALA A 92 -7.82 -2.36 -1.43
C ALA A 92 -6.30 -2.57 -1.44
N ALA A 93 -5.84 -3.42 -0.53
CA ALA A 93 -4.45 -3.85 -0.48
C ALA A 93 -4.35 -5.37 -0.37
N GLY A 94 -3.40 -5.94 -1.10
CA GLY A 94 -2.96 -7.32 -0.92
C GLY A 94 -1.70 -7.34 -0.05
N ILE A 95 -1.64 -8.24 0.94
CA ILE A 95 -0.47 -8.40 1.82
C ILE A 95 0.10 -9.81 1.68
N GLY A 96 1.38 -9.91 1.32
CA GLY A 96 2.13 -11.16 1.19
C GLY A 96 3.37 -11.19 2.08
N PHE A 97 3.78 -12.39 2.49
CA PHE A 97 4.90 -12.61 3.39
C PHE A 97 5.85 -13.65 2.81
N LYS A 98 7.13 -13.31 2.74
CA LYS A 98 8.20 -14.20 2.27
C LYS A 98 9.26 -14.36 3.35
N VAL A 99 9.38 -15.57 3.90
CA VAL A 99 10.48 -15.89 4.81
C VAL A 99 11.77 -15.98 4.00
N ILE A 100 12.73 -15.10 4.30
CA ILE A 100 14.05 -15.01 3.64
C ILE A 100 15.11 -15.80 4.42
N LYS A 101 14.95 -15.88 5.75
CA LYS A 101 15.83 -16.63 6.65
C LYS A 101 14.99 -17.28 7.75
N GLY A 102 15.35 -18.51 8.12
CA GLY A 102 14.48 -19.38 8.92
C GLY A 102 13.55 -20.20 8.04
N GLN A 103 12.58 -20.84 8.69
CA GLN A 103 11.62 -21.71 8.02
C GLN A 103 10.21 -21.50 8.60
N ILE A 104 9.20 -21.52 7.74
CA ILE A 104 7.80 -21.52 8.16
C ILE A 104 7.51 -22.84 8.89
N ASN A 105 6.90 -22.75 10.06
CA ASN A 105 6.37 -23.93 10.72
C ASN A 105 5.06 -24.36 10.05
N THR A 106 5.04 -25.52 9.40
CA THR A 106 3.84 -26.00 8.71
C THR A 106 2.77 -26.55 9.65
N SER A 107 3.10 -26.80 10.91
CA SER A 107 2.17 -27.30 11.94
C SER A 107 1.52 -26.18 12.75
N VAL A 108 2.09 -24.97 12.75
CA VAL A 108 1.60 -23.81 13.52
C VAL A 108 1.50 -22.60 12.61
N THR A 109 0.27 -22.20 12.27
CA THR A 109 0.02 -21.02 11.44
C THR A 109 0.60 -19.76 12.07
N GLY A 110 1.31 -18.98 11.27
CA GLY A 110 1.93 -17.73 11.70
C GLY A 110 3.26 -17.89 12.44
N ARG A 111 3.83 -19.10 12.53
CA ARG A 111 5.13 -19.31 13.17
C ARG A 111 6.28 -19.37 12.17
N VAL A 112 7.35 -18.64 12.47
CA VAL A 112 8.67 -18.80 11.83
C VAL A 112 9.65 -19.42 12.83
N ASN A 113 10.24 -20.54 12.46
CA ASN A 113 11.39 -21.11 13.17
C ASN A 113 12.67 -20.42 12.65
N PRO A 114 13.50 -19.82 13.52
CA PRO A 114 14.73 -19.16 13.10
C PRO A 114 15.85 -20.15 12.80
N GLU A 115 16.90 -19.61 12.21
CA GLU A 115 18.18 -20.28 12.06
C GLU A 115 19.17 -19.86 13.15
N MET A 116 19.95 -20.83 13.62
CA MET A 116 21.20 -20.60 14.33
C MET A 116 22.37 -20.99 13.44
N ALA A 117 23.39 -20.14 13.33
CA ALA A 117 24.50 -20.30 12.40
C ALA A 117 25.19 -21.68 12.43
N LYS A 118 25.23 -22.36 13.59
CA LYS A 118 25.89 -23.67 13.75
C LYS A 118 24.96 -24.88 13.60
N VAL A 119 23.66 -24.68 13.74
CA VAL A 119 22.67 -25.77 13.86
C VAL A 119 21.65 -25.75 12.72
N GLY A 120 21.58 -24.66 11.96
CA GLY A 120 20.55 -24.44 10.94
C GLY A 120 19.22 -24.09 11.60
N VAL A 121 18.12 -24.51 10.98
CA VAL A 121 16.76 -24.25 11.49
C VAL A 121 16.56 -24.96 12.82
N VAL A 122 16.16 -24.21 13.85
CA VAL A 122 15.85 -24.79 15.16
C VAL A 122 14.36 -25.06 15.26
N ALA A 123 13.99 -26.34 15.13
CA ALA A 123 12.62 -26.77 15.32
C ALA A 123 12.13 -26.44 16.75
N ASN A 124 10.83 -26.16 16.86
CA ASN A 124 10.13 -25.80 18.09
C ASN A 124 10.42 -24.42 18.69
N PHE A 125 11.57 -23.80 18.41
CA PHE A 125 11.82 -22.37 18.71
C PHE A 125 11.12 -21.50 17.67
N GLY A 126 10.20 -20.61 18.05
CA GLY A 126 9.41 -19.88 17.06
C GLY A 126 9.08 -18.43 17.42
N TYR A 127 8.99 -17.61 16.38
CA TYR A 127 8.37 -16.29 16.42
C TYR A 127 6.95 -16.42 15.85
N ASP A 128 5.94 -16.18 16.68
CA ASP A 128 4.53 -16.26 16.33
C ASP A 128 4.00 -14.90 15.91
N TRP A 129 3.52 -14.80 14.67
CA TRP A 129 3.01 -13.58 14.05
C TRP A 129 1.49 -13.57 14.07
N ALA A 130 0.91 -12.49 14.59
CA ALA A 130 -0.52 -12.23 14.59
C ALA A 130 -0.81 -10.77 14.23
N TRP A 131 -1.97 -10.50 13.67
CA TRP A 131 -2.42 -9.13 13.44
C TRP A 131 -2.66 -8.41 14.76
N GLY A 132 -2.14 -7.20 14.88
CA GLY A 132 -2.26 -6.40 16.10
C GLY A 132 -3.68 -5.89 16.32
N LYS A 133 -3.94 -5.42 17.56
CA LYS A 133 -5.26 -5.01 18.02
C LYS A 133 -5.99 -4.01 17.10
N ASN A 134 -5.26 -3.12 16.46
CA ASN A 134 -5.81 -2.00 15.68
C ASN A 134 -5.85 -2.28 14.16
N ILE A 135 -5.71 -3.54 13.72
CA ILE A 135 -5.71 -3.88 12.29
C ILE A 135 -6.97 -3.40 11.56
N ASN A 136 -8.12 -3.32 12.26
CA ASN A 136 -9.37 -2.85 11.67
C ASN A 136 -9.45 -1.34 11.47
N GLU A 137 -8.43 -0.57 11.87
CA GLU A 137 -8.29 0.83 11.48
C GLU A 137 -7.73 0.98 10.06
N ALA A 138 -6.99 -0.02 9.58
CA ALA A 138 -6.48 -0.09 8.21
C ALA A 138 -7.38 -0.90 7.29
N VAL A 139 -7.86 -2.07 7.73
CA VAL A 139 -8.69 -2.99 6.93
C VAL A 139 -10.10 -3.06 7.47
N ALA A 140 -11.11 -2.89 6.60
CA ALA A 140 -12.50 -2.92 7.01
C ALA A 140 -12.89 -4.27 7.63
N ASP A 141 -13.57 -4.22 8.77
CA ASP A 141 -14.12 -5.40 9.46
C ASP A 141 -15.29 -6.03 8.70
N LYS A 142 -16.01 -5.22 7.92
CA LYS A 142 -17.14 -5.60 7.06
C LYS A 142 -16.93 -5.06 5.64
N PRO A 143 -16.07 -5.71 4.84
CA PRO A 143 -15.78 -5.29 3.49
C PRO A 143 -16.98 -5.49 2.56
N TYR A 144 -17.07 -4.67 1.52
CA TYR A 144 -17.99 -4.89 0.40
C TYR A 144 -17.34 -5.79 -0.67
N GLY A 145 -18.09 -6.28 -1.65
CA GLY A 145 -17.49 -6.78 -2.91
C GLY A 145 -16.63 -8.06 -2.85
N GLY A 146 -16.71 -8.85 -1.77
CA GLY A 146 -16.01 -10.13 -1.68
C GLY A 146 -14.54 -10.06 -1.23
N TYR A 147 -14.08 -8.93 -0.71
CA TYR A 147 -12.77 -8.82 -0.07
C TYR A 147 -12.71 -9.58 1.25
N ASP A 148 -11.51 -10.05 1.61
CA ASP A 148 -11.29 -10.73 2.87
C ASP A 148 -11.27 -9.76 4.06
N THR A 149 -11.43 -10.32 5.26
CA THR A 149 -11.31 -9.59 6.53
C THR A 149 -10.01 -9.97 7.23
N LEU A 150 -9.51 -9.05 8.04
CA LEU A 150 -8.48 -9.34 9.03
C LEU A 150 -9.03 -9.09 10.42
N LYS A 151 -8.78 -10.01 11.36
CA LYS A 151 -9.20 -9.85 12.75
C LYS A 151 -8.01 -9.62 13.67
N PRO A 152 -8.16 -8.76 14.69
CA PRO A 152 -7.20 -8.66 15.79
C PRO A 152 -6.87 -10.04 16.37
N GLY A 153 -5.57 -10.33 16.53
CA GLY A 153 -5.06 -11.60 17.04
C GLY A 153 -5.10 -12.77 16.05
N GLU A 154 -5.68 -12.59 14.86
CA GLU A 154 -5.64 -13.61 13.82
C GLU A 154 -4.20 -13.84 13.36
N LYS A 155 -3.83 -15.12 13.18
CA LYS A 155 -2.48 -15.50 12.79
C LYS A 155 -2.16 -15.04 11.37
N VAL A 156 -0.98 -14.46 11.20
CA VAL A 156 -0.49 -14.04 9.89
C VAL A 156 -0.25 -15.27 9.01
N ARG A 157 -0.71 -15.21 7.75
CA ARG A 157 -0.51 -16.30 6.79
C ARG A 157 0.85 -16.18 6.11
N LEU A 158 1.89 -16.70 6.75
CA LEU A 158 3.28 -16.64 6.27
C LEU A 158 3.58 -17.51 5.04
N GLN A 159 2.65 -18.40 4.66
CA GLN A 159 2.82 -19.36 3.56
C GLN A 159 2.66 -18.77 2.16
N TYR A 160 2.21 -17.51 2.06
CA TYR A 160 1.92 -16.87 0.78
C TYR A 160 2.83 -15.67 0.54
N GLN A 161 3.79 -15.83 -0.37
CA GLN A 161 4.78 -14.79 -0.73
C GLN A 161 4.17 -13.61 -1.50
N VAL A 162 3.12 -13.91 -2.28
CA VAL A 162 2.32 -12.93 -3.00
C VAL A 162 0.94 -12.83 -2.34
N PRO A 163 0.28 -11.68 -2.41
CA PRO A 163 -1.08 -11.55 -1.93
C PRO A 163 -2.00 -12.54 -2.64
N ILE A 164 -2.57 -13.46 -1.89
CA ILE A 164 -3.65 -14.35 -2.35
C ILE A 164 -5.04 -13.76 -2.05
N SER A 165 -5.07 -12.78 -1.16
CA SER A 165 -6.25 -12.11 -0.64
C SER A 165 -6.03 -10.61 -0.75
N TYR A 166 -7.10 -9.91 -1.12
CA TYR A 166 -7.16 -8.46 -1.08
C TYR A 166 -8.10 -8.04 0.05
N TYR A 167 -7.69 -7.00 0.75
CA TYR A 167 -8.35 -6.47 1.92
C TYR A 167 -8.87 -5.07 1.62
N PHE A 168 -10.15 -4.85 1.85
CA PHE A 168 -10.73 -3.53 1.64
C PHE A 168 -10.17 -2.55 2.67
N LEU A 169 -9.57 -1.46 2.19
CA LEU A 169 -8.95 -0.45 3.03
C LEU A 169 -10.02 0.48 3.61
N VAL A 170 -9.91 0.77 4.91
CA VAL A 170 -10.77 1.77 5.55
C VAL A 170 -10.44 3.14 4.98
N GLN A 171 -11.41 3.73 4.29
CA GLN A 171 -11.34 5.09 3.75
C GLN A 171 -11.86 6.11 4.78
N LYS A 172 -11.15 7.21 4.94
CA LYS A 172 -11.59 8.40 5.69
C LYS A 172 -11.16 9.64 4.92
N GLU A 173 -11.92 10.72 5.05
CA GLU A 173 -11.57 12.00 4.41
C GLU A 173 -10.15 12.42 4.81
N GLY A 174 -9.31 12.71 3.81
CA GLY A 174 -7.91 13.12 4.02
C GLY A 174 -6.96 12.01 4.51
N LYS A 175 -7.39 10.74 4.54
CA LYS A 175 -6.52 9.64 4.94
C LYS A 175 -5.52 9.32 3.84
N VAL A 176 -4.24 9.43 4.20
CA VAL A 176 -3.10 9.12 3.32
C VAL A 176 -2.22 7.99 3.87
N THR A 177 -2.53 7.44 5.05
CA THR A 177 -1.76 6.35 5.66
C THR A 177 -2.64 5.18 6.09
N TRP A 178 -2.10 3.97 5.95
CA TRP A 178 -2.68 2.73 6.46
C TRP A 178 -1.63 1.98 7.25
N ASP A 179 -1.95 1.77 8.53
CA ASP A 179 -1.08 1.12 9.48
C ASP A 179 -1.51 -0.33 9.67
N PHE A 180 -0.64 -1.27 9.32
CA PHE A 180 -0.84 -2.71 9.45
C PHE A 180 -0.04 -3.21 10.67
N PRO A 181 -0.63 -3.16 11.88
CA PRO A 181 0.04 -3.61 13.09
C PRO A 181 0.18 -5.13 13.10
N VAL A 182 1.33 -5.61 13.55
CA VAL A 182 1.67 -7.03 13.72
C VAL A 182 2.30 -7.22 15.09
N ASP A 183 1.79 -8.20 15.82
CA ASP A 183 2.38 -8.67 17.08
C ASP A 183 3.23 -9.92 16.81
N ILE A 184 4.49 -9.88 17.20
CA ILE A 184 5.45 -10.97 17.06
C ILE A 184 5.79 -11.47 18.47
N THR A 185 5.42 -12.71 18.76
CA THR A 185 5.60 -13.31 20.09
C THR A 185 6.66 -14.40 20.05
N LEU A 186 7.67 -14.26 20.88
CA LEU A 186 8.60 -15.31 21.21
C LEU A 186 8.12 -15.97 22.51
N LYS A 187 7.74 -17.25 22.45
CA LYS A 187 7.33 -18.03 23.61
C LYS A 187 7.94 -19.41 23.56
N ASP A 188 8.86 -19.70 24.47
CA ASP A 188 9.42 -21.04 24.60
C ASP A 188 10.08 -21.28 25.96
N ASP A 189 10.50 -22.51 26.20
CA ASP A 189 11.36 -22.95 27.30
C ASP A 189 12.82 -22.98 26.84
N PHE A 190 13.61 -22.02 27.32
CA PHE A 190 14.96 -21.77 26.82
C PHE A 190 15.98 -22.80 27.32
N THR A 191 15.62 -23.64 28.29
CA THR A 191 16.50 -24.70 28.82
C THR A 191 16.84 -25.78 27.79
N LYS A 192 16.08 -25.85 26.68
CA LYS A 192 16.21 -26.85 25.63
C LYS A 192 17.12 -26.42 24.48
N TYR A 193 17.69 -25.22 24.58
CA TYR A 193 18.33 -24.52 23.47
C TYR A 193 19.79 -24.19 23.79
N ALA A 194 20.62 -24.15 22.74
CA ALA A 194 22.02 -23.78 22.86
C ALA A 194 22.18 -22.25 22.83
N ALA A 195 23.25 -21.75 23.45
CA ALA A 195 23.59 -20.33 23.36
C ALA A 195 23.97 -19.96 21.91
N GLY A 196 23.42 -18.85 21.41
CA GLY A 196 23.71 -18.32 20.09
C GLY A 196 22.60 -17.40 19.58
N ASP A 197 22.80 -16.86 18.38
CA ASP A 197 21.83 -15.97 17.75
C ASP A 197 20.76 -16.78 16.99
N TYR A 198 19.50 -16.49 17.28
CA TYR A 198 18.32 -17.11 16.68
C TYR A 198 17.67 -16.13 15.71
N ILE A 199 18.09 -16.18 14.45
CA ILE A 199 17.74 -15.14 13.46
C ILE A 199 16.69 -15.67 12.48
N ALA A 200 15.60 -14.92 12.32
CA ALA A 200 14.63 -15.07 11.24
C ALA A 200 14.51 -13.76 10.47
N ALA A 201 14.19 -13.82 9.18
CA ALA A 201 13.92 -12.66 8.36
C ALA A 201 12.67 -12.89 7.51
N VAL A 202 11.72 -11.96 7.58
CA VAL A 202 10.46 -12.00 6.83
C VAL A 202 10.34 -10.72 6.01
N GLN A 203 10.27 -10.86 4.70
CA GLN A 203 9.94 -9.78 3.79
C GLN A 203 8.42 -9.65 3.70
N VAL A 204 7.90 -8.42 3.80
CA VAL A 204 6.48 -8.11 3.62
C VAL A 204 6.30 -7.37 2.30
N ASN A 205 5.36 -7.84 1.48
CA ASN A 205 5.01 -7.25 0.20
C ASN A 205 3.58 -6.73 0.27
N ILE A 206 3.38 -5.44 0.00
CA ILE A 206 2.04 -4.85 -0.11
C ILE A 206 1.79 -4.45 -1.56
N SER A 207 0.76 -5.03 -2.17
CA SER A 207 0.17 -4.55 -3.43
C SER A 207 -1.09 -3.76 -3.13
N TYR A 208 -1.51 -2.91 -4.05
CA TYR A 208 -2.70 -2.08 -3.87
C TYR A 208 -3.40 -1.82 -5.21
N GLU A 209 -4.71 -1.59 -5.14
CA GLU A 209 -5.61 -1.25 -6.25
C GLU A 209 -6.46 -0.03 -5.92
#